data_AF-A0A414Q955-F1
#
_entry.id   AF-A0A414Q955-F1
#
_cell.length_a   1.000
_cell.length_b   1.000
_cell.length_c   1.000
_cell.angle_alpha   90.00
_cell.angle_beta   90.00
_cell.angle_gamma   90.00
#
_symmetry.space_group_name_H-M   'P 1'
#
loop_
_entity.id
_entity.type
_entity.pdbx_description
1 polymer ?
#
loop_
_entity_poly.entity_id
_entity_poly.type
_entity_poly.pdbx_seq_one_letter_code
_entity_poly.pdbx_strand_id
1 'polypeptide(L)'
;MNNQEILRKIVNYIENVMKEKSLTSRDLADICAKKTGKMSPRTIDNMFRTPSSTTLSTLLKVCDGLDLNLNAVFHSIEIAKTSAENGQQRFIFDIDHPAYNGYTGNYHVFFLPTSVYPEDHSGQTLVHGTLRLGDFNSMHECSAILDIDSGDFTNEGTPFSKHYEGTLVYSSNSQMFCRLVCSKYGDMWFMVFNHGNLNNKELACVIGCATTASSGRYRHPAIHRFCLCNMQQYPEIDSNTRTLIEGLLRIQEKHIWIKKETLKELLLHDNFDPDFRRNLENYLNIATEYYALPKNTLKEDIPLSTSVKELAKLCNESNLEKTFHILNEDDRELSCILKGCLATPTTPATPSETE
;
A
#
# COMPACT_ATOMS: atom_id res chain seq x y z
N MET A 1 34.37 -1.40 6.46
CA MET A 1 34.49 0.07 6.43
C MET A 1 34.97 0.51 7.79
N ASN A 2 36.00 1.36 7.83
CA ASN A 2 36.42 1.97 9.08
C ASN A 2 35.50 3.16 9.43
N ASN A 3 35.53 3.63 10.68
CA ASN A 3 34.67 4.72 11.14
C ASN A 3 34.85 6.03 10.34
N GLN A 4 36.08 6.30 9.85
CA GLN A 4 36.39 7.50 9.08
C GLN A 4 35.74 7.47 7.69
N GLU A 5 35.69 6.30 7.04
CA GLU A 5 35.03 6.12 5.75
C GLU A 5 33.52 6.28 5.84
N ILE A 6 32.90 5.77 6.90
CA ILE A 6 31.46 5.94 7.17
C ILE A 6 31.13 7.43 7.30
N LEU A 7 31.82 8.12 8.20
CA LEU A 7 31.60 9.55 8.44
C LEU A 7 31.83 10.38 7.18
N ARG A 8 32.85 10.06 6.38
CA ARG A 8 33.10 10.75 5.11
C ARG A 8 31.93 10.58 4.13
N LYS A 9 31.38 9.37 4.00
CA LYS A 9 30.24 9.13 3.10
C LYS A 9 28.98 9.88 3.56
N ILE A 10 28.69 9.89 4.86
CA ILE A 10 27.56 10.63 5.44
C ILE A 10 27.71 12.13 5.19
N VAL A 11 28.88 12.69 5.49
CA VAL A 11 29.12 14.13 5.31
C VAL A 11 29.04 14.53 3.83
N ASN A 12 29.58 13.72 2.92
CA ASN A 12 29.46 13.97 1.48
C ASN A 12 27.99 13.95 1.02
N TYR A 13 27.19 13.02 1.54
CA TYR A 13 25.75 12.96 1.24
C TYR A 13 25.05 14.25 1.69
N ILE A 14 25.29 14.67 2.94
CA ILE A 14 24.76 15.93 3.49
C ILE A 14 25.20 17.14 2.66
N GLU A 15 26.46 17.16 2.20
CA GLU A 15 26.99 18.25 1.37
C GLU A 15 26.27 18.32 0.01
N ASN A 16 25.97 17.17 -0.60
CA ASN A 16 25.22 17.11 -1.85
C ASN A 16 23.78 17.62 -1.68
N VAL A 17 23.07 17.18 -0.63
CA VAL A 17 21.72 17.68 -0.32
C VAL A 17 21.74 19.20 -0.09
N MET A 18 22.75 19.73 0.60
CA MET A 18 22.89 21.18 0.78
C MET A 18 23.08 21.91 -0.54
N LYS A 19 23.87 21.36 -1.47
CA LYS A 19 24.08 21.93 -2.81
C LYS A 19 22.79 21.92 -3.62
N GLU A 20 22.04 20.82 -3.60
CA GLU A 20 20.74 20.70 -4.26
C GLU A 20 19.72 21.70 -3.74
N LYS A 21 19.65 21.88 -2.40
CA LYS A 21 18.81 22.87 -1.74
C LYS A 21 19.37 24.30 -1.84
N SER A 22 20.51 24.52 -2.49
CA SER A 22 21.19 25.82 -2.62
C SER A 22 21.47 26.52 -1.26
N LEU A 23 21.82 25.75 -0.23
CA LEU A 23 22.06 26.24 1.13
C LEU A 23 23.54 26.43 1.42
N THR A 24 23.89 27.52 2.10
CA THR A 24 25.22 27.72 2.68
C THR A 24 25.29 27.19 4.12
N SER A 25 26.50 27.06 4.67
CA SER A 25 26.70 26.71 6.09
C SER A 25 26.06 27.71 7.05
N ARG A 26 25.88 28.98 6.66
CA ARG A 26 25.16 29.97 7.48
C ARG A 26 23.66 29.71 7.46
N ASP A 27 23.09 29.47 6.28
CA ASP A 27 21.66 29.21 6.14
C ASP A 27 21.26 27.96 6.93
N LEU A 28 22.07 26.90 6.84
CA LEU A 28 21.84 25.68 7.60
C LEU A 28 21.99 25.91 9.12
N ALA A 29 22.97 26.70 9.56
CA ALA A 29 23.11 27.03 10.98
C ALA A 29 21.88 27.77 11.51
N ASP A 30 21.32 28.69 10.73
CA ASP A 30 20.11 29.44 11.08
C ASP A 30 18.87 28.53 11.13
N ILE A 31 18.76 27.57 10.21
CA ILE A 31 17.70 26.56 10.21
C ILE A 31 17.83 25.65 11.45
N CYS A 32 19.02 25.12 11.73
CA CYS A 32 19.28 24.29 12.91
C CYS A 32 18.99 25.05 14.20
N ALA A 33 19.37 26.33 14.28
CA ALA A 33 19.10 27.18 15.44
C ALA A 33 17.60 27.31 15.76
N LYS A 34 16.74 27.28 14.73
CA LYS A 34 15.28 27.33 14.87
C LYS A 34 14.67 25.97 15.23
N LYS A 35 15.22 24.85 14.74
CA LYS A 35 14.63 23.51 14.90
C LYS A 35 15.23 22.67 16.03
N THR A 36 16.55 22.64 16.17
CA THR A 36 17.28 21.61 16.95
C THR A 36 18.30 22.17 17.94
N GLY A 37 18.35 23.51 18.05
CA GLY A 37 19.20 24.25 18.99
C GLY A 37 20.40 24.92 18.32
N LYS A 38 21.13 25.76 19.09
CA LYS A 38 22.24 26.57 18.56
C LYS A 38 23.33 25.70 17.93
N MET A 39 23.62 25.97 16.67
CA MET A 39 24.75 25.45 15.92
C MET A 39 25.49 26.62 15.27
N SER A 40 26.82 26.62 15.29
CA SER A 40 27.60 27.66 14.63
C SER A 40 27.90 27.28 13.18
N PRO A 41 27.91 28.23 12.22
CA PRO A 41 28.33 27.95 10.85
C PRO A 41 29.72 27.30 10.77
N ARG A 42 30.63 27.70 11.67
CA ARG A 42 31.98 27.13 11.78
C ARG A 42 31.97 25.63 12.14
N THR A 43 30.98 25.17 12.91
CA THR A 43 30.82 23.76 13.23
C THR A 43 30.46 22.95 11.97
N ILE A 44 29.60 23.50 11.12
CA ILE A 44 29.20 22.90 9.84
C ILE A 44 30.38 22.91 8.85
N ASP A 45 31.11 24.03 8.74
CA ASP A 45 32.31 24.10 7.88
C ASP A 45 33.39 23.10 8.32
N ASN A 46 33.59 22.94 9.63
CA ASN A 46 34.53 21.96 10.17
C ASN A 46 34.09 20.52 9.89
N MET A 47 32.79 20.24 9.89
CA MET A 47 32.26 18.92 9.51
C MET A 47 32.65 18.58 8.06
N PHE A 48 32.48 19.52 7.12
CA PHE A 48 32.86 19.29 5.71
C PHE A 48 34.37 19.20 5.50
N ARG A 49 35.15 20.05 6.19
CA ARG A 49 36.61 20.05 6.07
C ARG A 49 37.27 18.84 6.72
N THR A 50 36.72 18.38 7.85
CA THR A 50 37.30 17.28 8.64
C THR A 50 36.23 16.26 9.06
N PRO A 51 35.65 15.49 8.11
CA PRO A 51 34.50 14.61 8.37
C PRO A 51 34.74 13.59 9.49
N SER A 52 35.96 13.07 9.61
CA SER A 52 36.36 12.08 10.62
C SER A 52 36.27 12.57 12.07
N SER A 53 36.17 13.88 12.29
CA SER A 53 36.04 14.49 13.62
C SER A 53 34.59 14.81 14.01
N THR A 54 33.64 14.54 13.10
CA THR A 54 32.23 14.87 13.29
C THR A 54 31.60 13.96 14.33
N THR A 55 30.92 14.56 15.31
CA THR A 55 30.19 13.82 16.33
C THR A 55 28.80 13.42 15.84
N LEU A 56 28.26 12.31 16.35
CA LEU A 56 26.89 11.88 16.05
C LEU A 56 25.85 12.97 16.37
N SER A 57 26.05 13.72 17.46
CA SER A 57 25.18 14.85 17.82
C SER A 57 25.18 15.96 16.76
N THR A 58 26.33 16.21 16.11
CA THR A 58 26.41 17.20 15.01
C THR A 58 25.66 16.68 13.79
N LEU A 59 25.85 15.40 13.43
CA LEU A 59 25.14 14.77 12.32
C LEU A 59 23.63 14.80 12.52
N LEU A 60 23.13 14.41 13.69
CA LEU A 60 21.69 14.40 14.00
C LEU A 60 21.08 15.80 13.84
N LYS A 61 21.69 16.82 14.44
CA LYS A 61 21.18 18.20 14.36
C LYS A 61 21.18 18.76 12.93
N VAL A 62 22.22 18.47 12.15
CA VAL A 62 22.28 18.85 10.73
C VAL A 62 21.23 18.10 9.91
N CYS A 63 21.06 16.81 10.16
CA CYS A 63 20.04 16.00 9.49
C CYS A 63 18.64 16.54 9.81
N ASP A 64 18.29 16.73 11.08
CA ASP A 64 17.02 17.31 11.48
C ASP A 64 16.80 18.72 10.90
N GLY A 65 17.87 19.53 10.80
CA GLY A 65 17.82 20.85 10.17
C GLY A 65 17.47 20.78 8.69
N LEU A 66 17.99 19.78 7.98
CA LEU A 66 17.74 19.54 6.55
C LEU A 66 16.49 18.71 6.27
N ASP A 67 15.73 18.34 7.32
CA ASP A 67 14.62 17.37 7.26
C ASP A 67 15.08 15.99 6.70
N LEU A 68 16.28 15.58 7.07
CA LEU A 68 16.89 14.29 6.74
C LEU A 68 16.76 13.31 7.91
N ASN A 69 16.48 12.04 7.61
CA ASN A 69 16.57 10.95 8.57
C ASN A 69 17.94 10.27 8.50
N LEU A 70 18.71 10.35 9.58
CA LEU A 70 20.07 9.78 9.62
C LEU A 70 20.09 8.26 9.35
N ASN A 71 19.06 7.50 9.75
CA ASN A 71 18.99 6.06 9.45
C ASN A 71 18.86 5.80 7.95
N ALA A 72 18.15 6.64 7.22
CA ALA A 72 18.01 6.51 5.78
C ALA A 72 19.29 6.97 5.03
N VAL A 73 20.05 7.92 5.58
CA VAL A 73 21.43 8.18 5.11
C VAL A 73 22.33 6.95 5.28
N PHE A 74 22.19 6.20 6.39
CA PHE A 74 22.92 4.94 6.55
C PHE A 74 22.46 3.86 5.56
N HIS A 75 21.14 3.71 5.35
CA HIS A 75 20.59 2.74 4.39
C HIS A 75 21.06 3.01 2.97
N SER A 76 21.03 4.26 2.50
CA SER A 76 21.53 4.61 1.15
C SER A 76 23.01 4.24 0.96
N ILE A 77 23.85 4.48 1.99
CA ILE A 77 25.27 4.09 1.97
C ILE A 77 25.45 2.57 1.92
N GLU A 78 24.60 1.82 2.63
CA GLU A 78 24.62 0.35 2.68
C GLU A 78 24.14 -0.27 1.36
N ILE A 79 23.07 0.27 0.77
CA ILE A 79 22.57 -0.11 -0.56
C ILE A 79 23.66 0.13 -1.61
N ALA A 80 24.26 1.32 -1.64
CA ALA A 80 25.35 1.62 -2.57
C ALA A 80 26.53 0.64 -2.47
N LYS A 81 26.79 0.08 -1.28
CA LYS A 81 27.85 -0.91 -1.07
C LYS A 81 27.49 -2.28 -1.63
N THR A 82 26.31 -2.81 -1.26
CA THR A 82 25.86 -4.14 -1.71
C THR A 82 25.66 -4.23 -3.22
N SER A 83 25.36 -3.09 -3.84
CA SER A 83 25.17 -2.92 -5.28
C SER A 83 26.47 -3.02 -6.08
N ALA A 84 27.57 -2.49 -5.52
CA ALA A 84 28.88 -2.52 -6.15
C ALA A 84 29.52 -3.93 -6.14
N GLU A 85 29.14 -4.79 -5.19
CA GLU A 85 29.73 -6.12 -5.03
C GLU A 85 29.10 -7.20 -5.95
N ASN A 86 27.84 -7.03 -6.40
CA ASN A 86 27.09 -8.08 -7.12
C ASN A 86 26.56 -7.70 -8.52
N GLY A 87 26.87 -6.50 -9.03
CA GLY A 87 26.63 -6.12 -10.43
C GLY A 87 25.16 -5.94 -10.87
N GLN A 88 24.17 -6.40 -10.10
CA GLN A 88 22.75 -6.14 -10.33
C GLN A 88 22.00 -5.96 -8.99
N GLN A 89 21.51 -4.75 -8.73
CA GLN A 89 20.53 -4.51 -7.68
C GLN A 89 19.21 -5.21 -8.05
N ARG A 90 18.88 -6.31 -7.36
CA ARG A 90 17.59 -7.00 -7.56
C ARG A 90 16.43 -6.30 -6.87
N PHE A 91 16.73 -5.54 -5.82
CA PHE A 91 15.84 -4.63 -5.13
C PHE A 91 16.39 -3.21 -5.30
N ILE A 92 15.54 -2.32 -5.78
CA ILE A 92 15.87 -0.94 -6.09
C ILE A 92 15.04 -0.09 -5.15
N PHE A 93 15.74 0.73 -4.38
CA PHE A 93 15.14 1.68 -3.43
C PHE A 93 15.20 3.10 -3.97
N ASP A 94 16.17 3.36 -4.86
CA ASP A 94 16.44 4.66 -5.47
C ASP A 94 15.22 5.15 -6.25
N ILE A 95 14.60 6.22 -5.78
CA ILE A 95 13.39 6.81 -6.39
C ILE A 95 13.66 7.42 -7.76
N ASP A 96 14.91 7.82 -8.04
CA ASP A 96 15.31 8.39 -9.33
C ASP A 96 15.49 7.31 -10.40
N HIS A 97 15.44 6.03 -10.00
CA HIS A 97 15.46 4.92 -10.93
C HIS A 97 14.20 4.90 -11.82
N PRO A 98 14.32 4.67 -13.15
CA PRO A 98 13.19 4.69 -14.08
C PRO A 98 12.00 3.77 -13.73
N ALA A 99 12.22 2.77 -12.88
CA ALA A 99 11.16 1.89 -12.38
C ALA A 99 10.11 2.63 -11.53
N TYR A 100 10.45 3.77 -10.93
CA TYR A 100 9.52 4.59 -10.15
C TYR A 100 8.80 5.66 -10.99
N ASN A 101 9.14 5.80 -12.27
CA ASN A 101 8.47 6.74 -13.16
C ASN A 101 6.95 6.47 -13.20
N GLY A 102 6.17 7.48 -12.82
CA GLY A 102 4.70 7.39 -12.78
C GLY A 102 4.12 6.79 -11.50
N TYR A 103 4.93 6.43 -10.50
CA TYR A 103 4.44 5.88 -9.22
C TYR A 103 4.30 6.91 -8.10
N THR A 104 5.03 8.03 -8.15
CA THR A 104 4.92 9.07 -7.13
C THR A 104 3.58 9.81 -7.23
N GLY A 105 3.07 10.31 -6.11
CA GLY A 105 1.79 11.01 -6.03
C GLY A 105 0.89 10.52 -4.91
N ASN A 106 -0.40 10.86 -5.01
CA ASN A 106 -1.42 10.53 -4.03
C ASN A 106 -2.41 9.53 -4.62
N TYR A 107 -2.80 8.54 -3.83
CA TYR A 107 -3.68 7.46 -4.24
C TYR A 107 -4.80 7.29 -3.22
N HIS A 108 -6.02 7.10 -3.71
CA HIS A 108 -7.06 6.47 -2.91
C HIS A 108 -6.68 5.02 -2.67
N VAL A 109 -6.79 4.56 -1.43
CA VAL A 109 -6.65 3.15 -1.06
C VAL A 109 -8.02 2.63 -0.66
N PHE A 110 -8.46 1.54 -1.28
CA PHE A 110 -9.67 0.83 -0.84
C PHE A 110 -9.38 -0.63 -0.53
N PHE A 111 -9.98 -1.13 0.55
CA PHE A 111 -9.92 -2.51 0.97
C PHE A 111 -11.16 -2.90 1.76
N LEU A 112 -11.47 -4.20 1.81
CA LEU A 112 -12.56 -4.71 2.62
C LEU A 112 -12.16 -4.76 4.10
N PRO A 113 -13.09 -4.54 5.03
CA PRO A 113 -12.80 -4.65 6.45
C PRO A 113 -12.19 -6.01 6.84
N THR A 114 -11.25 -5.99 7.78
CA THR A 114 -10.43 -7.17 8.11
C THR A 114 -10.88 -7.93 9.36
N SER A 115 -11.92 -7.48 10.09
CA SER A 115 -12.39 -8.23 11.27
C SER A 115 -13.04 -9.54 10.81
N VAL A 116 -12.88 -10.56 11.64
CA VAL A 116 -13.51 -11.87 11.47
C VAL A 116 -15.00 -11.82 11.88
N TYR A 117 -15.41 -10.79 12.61
CA TYR A 117 -16.75 -10.62 13.15
C TYR A 117 -17.54 -9.61 12.30
N PRO A 118 -18.56 -10.04 11.54
CA PRO A 118 -19.32 -9.16 10.64
C PRO A 118 -20.00 -7.97 11.35
N GLU A 119 -20.38 -8.14 12.62
CA GLU A 119 -20.97 -7.09 13.46
C GLU A 119 -20.07 -5.87 13.62
N ASP A 120 -18.74 -6.07 13.60
CA ASP A 120 -17.76 -4.98 13.76
C ASP A 120 -17.78 -4.00 12.57
N HIS A 121 -18.34 -4.39 11.42
CA HIS A 121 -18.29 -3.64 10.16
C HIS A 121 -19.64 -3.44 9.48
N SER A 122 -20.73 -3.65 10.21
CA SER A 122 -22.10 -3.53 9.67
C SER A 122 -22.42 -2.15 9.06
N GLY A 123 -21.70 -1.10 9.44
CA GLY A 123 -21.84 0.26 8.90
C GLY A 123 -20.78 0.69 7.87
N GLN A 124 -19.75 -0.12 7.61
CA GLN A 124 -18.66 0.22 6.69
C GLN A 124 -18.24 -1.02 5.89
N THR A 125 -18.74 -1.15 4.67
CA THR A 125 -18.45 -2.31 3.79
C THR A 125 -17.15 -2.14 3.00
N LEU A 126 -16.67 -0.91 2.86
CA LEU A 126 -15.44 -0.56 2.16
C LEU A 126 -14.68 0.49 2.98
N VAL A 127 -13.42 0.18 3.29
CA VAL A 127 -12.53 1.12 4.00
C VAL A 127 -11.79 1.97 2.98
N HIS A 128 -11.66 3.27 3.27
CA HIS A 128 -10.95 4.24 2.43
C HIS A 128 -9.77 4.83 3.19
N GLY A 129 -8.65 4.99 2.49
CA GLY A 129 -7.48 5.71 2.98
C GLY A 129 -6.78 6.48 1.86
N THR A 130 -5.72 7.19 2.22
CA THR A 130 -4.87 7.92 1.29
C THR A 130 -3.43 7.45 1.42
N LEU A 131 -2.86 6.94 0.33
CA LEU A 131 -1.46 6.60 0.23
C LEU A 131 -0.71 7.69 -0.54
N ARG A 132 0.38 8.17 0.03
CA ARG A 132 1.28 9.13 -0.61
C ARG A 132 2.61 8.45 -0.86
N LEU A 133 3.09 8.52 -2.09
CA LEU A 133 4.36 7.96 -2.53
C LEU A 133 5.26 9.07 -3.06
N GLY A 134 6.49 9.12 -2.57
CA GLY A 134 7.44 10.16 -2.98
C GLY A 134 8.67 10.19 -2.08
N ASP A 135 9.59 11.10 -2.36
CA ASP A 135 10.72 11.36 -1.46
C ASP A 135 10.37 12.52 -0.52
N PHE A 136 9.85 12.19 0.66
CA PHE A 136 9.41 13.19 1.63
C PHE A 136 10.54 13.73 2.50
N ASN A 137 11.66 13.01 2.58
CA ASN A 137 12.76 13.30 3.49
C ASN A 137 14.09 13.51 2.76
N SER A 138 14.08 13.74 1.44
CA SER A 138 15.30 13.88 0.60
C SER A 138 16.27 12.71 0.79
N MET A 139 15.74 11.49 0.80
CA MET A 139 16.50 10.26 1.00
C MET A 139 16.91 9.57 -0.31
N HIS A 140 16.42 10.05 -1.45
CA HIS A 140 16.42 9.31 -2.72
C HIS A 140 15.76 7.93 -2.58
N GLU A 141 14.84 7.76 -1.62
CA GLU A 141 14.06 6.54 -1.46
C GLU A 141 12.58 6.87 -1.64
N CYS A 142 11.83 5.95 -2.26
CA CYS A 142 10.38 6.11 -2.36
C CYS A 142 9.74 5.86 -0.99
N SER A 143 9.55 6.94 -0.23
CA SER A 143 8.81 6.92 1.02
C SER A 143 7.32 6.73 0.75
N ALA A 144 6.65 6.09 1.69
CA ALA A 144 5.23 5.78 1.64
C ALA A 144 4.56 6.23 2.93
N ILE A 145 3.49 7.02 2.81
CA ILE A 145 2.68 7.47 3.95
C ILE A 145 1.24 7.07 3.69
N LEU A 146 0.68 6.22 4.55
CA LEU A 146 -0.69 5.75 4.46
C LEU A 146 -1.49 6.28 5.65
N ASP A 147 -2.55 7.01 5.35
CA ASP A 147 -3.53 7.51 6.30
C ASP A 147 -4.85 6.76 6.07
N ILE A 148 -5.27 5.93 7.03
CA ILE A 148 -6.52 5.15 6.94
C ILE A 148 -7.57 5.79 7.85
N ASP A 149 -8.72 6.14 7.27
CA ASP A 149 -9.88 6.54 8.06
C ASP A 149 -10.43 5.32 8.79
N SER A 150 -10.33 5.30 10.11
CA SER A 150 -10.81 4.15 10.89
C SER A 150 -12.32 4.21 11.16
N GLY A 151 -13.00 5.28 10.74
CA GLY A 151 -14.42 5.52 11.06
C GLY A 151 -14.67 5.89 12.52
N ASP A 152 -13.64 5.93 13.35
CA ASP A 152 -13.74 6.34 14.76
C ASP A 152 -13.56 7.85 14.89
N PHE A 153 -13.99 8.39 16.03
CA PHE A 153 -13.69 9.76 16.42
C PHE A 153 -12.71 9.78 17.59
N THR A 154 -11.84 10.77 17.62
CA THR A 154 -11.01 11.07 18.79
C THR A 154 -11.89 11.50 19.97
N ASN A 155 -11.32 11.57 21.18
CA ASN A 155 -12.02 12.09 22.37
C ASN A 155 -12.51 13.54 22.19
N GLU A 156 -12.00 14.25 21.19
CA GLU A 156 -12.33 15.64 20.85
C GLU A 156 -13.40 15.72 19.74
N GLY A 157 -13.92 14.59 19.26
CA GLY A 157 -14.94 14.52 18.22
C GLY A 157 -14.43 14.71 16.80
N THR A 158 -13.12 14.68 16.57
CA THR A 158 -12.53 14.74 15.22
C THR A 158 -12.35 13.34 14.63
N PRO A 159 -12.49 13.14 13.30
CA PRO A 159 -12.25 11.84 12.68
C PRO A 159 -10.83 11.33 13.00
N PHE A 160 -10.76 10.09 13.45
CA PHE A 160 -9.52 9.43 13.81
C PHE A 160 -8.94 8.71 12.59
N SER A 161 -7.72 9.12 12.20
CA SER A 161 -6.95 8.46 11.14
C SER A 161 -5.77 7.70 11.73
N LYS A 162 -5.57 6.47 11.26
CA LYS A 162 -4.36 5.70 11.54
C LYS A 162 -3.29 6.06 10.53
N HIS A 163 -2.17 6.55 11.06
CA HIS A 163 -1.03 6.99 10.28
C HIS A 163 0.05 5.90 10.22
N TYR A 164 0.46 5.53 9.02
CA TYR A 164 1.53 4.58 8.77
C TYR A 164 2.59 5.21 7.89
N GLU A 165 3.86 4.88 8.16
CA GLU A 165 5.01 5.33 7.38
C GLU A 165 5.86 4.13 6.94
N GLY A 166 6.54 4.27 5.80
CA GLY A 166 7.55 3.32 5.38
C GLY A 166 8.07 3.55 3.97
N THR A 167 8.39 2.47 3.25
CA THR A 167 9.16 2.55 2.01
C THR A 167 8.59 1.59 0.97
N LEU A 168 8.47 2.07 -0.27
CA LEU A 168 8.15 1.31 -1.46
C LEU A 168 9.44 0.87 -2.17
N VAL A 169 9.57 -0.41 -2.43
CA VAL A 169 10.75 -1.04 -3.03
C VAL A 169 10.36 -1.75 -4.32
N TYR A 170 11.05 -1.43 -5.40
CA TYR A 170 10.90 -2.15 -6.66
C TYR A 170 11.80 -3.39 -6.66
N SER A 171 11.24 -4.52 -7.09
CA SER A 171 12.00 -5.73 -7.42
C SER A 171 12.12 -5.88 -8.93
N SER A 172 13.32 -6.24 -9.38
CA SER A 172 13.63 -6.63 -10.77
C SER A 172 12.74 -7.75 -11.33
N ASN A 173 12.02 -8.47 -10.48
CA ASN A 173 10.98 -9.43 -10.87
C ASN A 173 9.61 -8.76 -11.20
N SER A 174 9.59 -7.45 -11.44
CA SER A 174 8.39 -6.67 -11.76
C SER A 174 7.35 -6.68 -10.64
N GLN A 175 7.81 -6.58 -9.39
CA GLN A 175 6.95 -6.51 -8.20
C GLN A 175 7.30 -5.28 -7.38
N MET A 176 6.28 -4.67 -6.78
CA MET A 176 6.40 -3.58 -5.83
C MET A 176 6.09 -4.09 -4.43
N PHE A 177 6.98 -3.81 -3.48
CA PHE A 177 6.84 -4.16 -2.08
C PHE A 177 6.79 -2.90 -1.23
N CYS A 178 5.75 -2.75 -0.42
CA CYS A 178 5.63 -1.61 0.49
C CYS A 178 5.44 -2.11 1.91
N ARG A 179 6.38 -1.76 2.80
CA ARG A 179 6.25 -2.00 4.23
C ARG A 179 5.84 -0.71 4.90
N LEU A 180 4.75 -0.72 5.64
CA LEU A 180 4.17 0.43 6.33
C LEU A 180 4.02 0.10 7.81
N VAL A 181 4.43 1.02 8.69
CA VAL A 181 4.45 0.81 10.14
C VAL A 181 3.68 1.91 10.83
N CYS A 182 2.77 1.53 11.73
CA CYS A 182 2.13 2.45 12.65
C CYS A 182 2.71 2.23 14.06
N SER A 183 3.76 3.00 14.37
CA SER A 183 4.47 2.91 15.65
C SER A 183 3.57 3.18 16.86
N LYS A 184 2.56 4.06 16.71
CA LYS A 184 1.62 4.42 17.78
C LYS A 184 0.79 3.23 18.26
N TYR A 185 0.45 2.30 17.38
CA TYR A 185 -0.45 1.18 17.68
C TYR A 185 0.20 -0.20 17.57
N GLY A 186 1.50 -0.25 17.29
CA GLY A 186 2.24 -1.49 17.08
C GLY A 186 1.64 -2.30 15.92
N ASP A 187 1.21 -1.63 14.86
CA ASP A 187 0.59 -2.25 13.70
C ASP A 187 1.49 -2.11 12.46
N MET A 188 1.39 -3.06 11.55
CA MET A 188 2.22 -3.12 10.35
C MET A 188 1.44 -3.68 9.18
N TRP A 189 1.65 -3.07 8.02
CA TRP A 189 1.12 -3.51 6.75
C TRP A 189 2.27 -3.90 5.84
N PHE A 190 2.14 -5.04 5.18
CA PHE A 190 3.03 -5.45 4.10
C PHE A 190 2.21 -5.60 2.83
N MET A 191 2.39 -4.66 1.90
CA MET A 191 1.66 -4.60 0.63
C MET A 191 2.55 -5.09 -0.51
N VAL A 192 1.96 -5.88 -1.40
CA VAL A 192 2.60 -6.38 -2.62
C VAL A 192 1.66 -6.19 -3.80
N PHE A 193 2.18 -5.67 -4.90
CA PHE A 193 1.43 -5.51 -6.14
C PHE A 193 2.36 -5.55 -7.36
N ASN A 194 1.79 -5.84 -8.53
CA ASN A 194 2.55 -5.94 -9.77
C ASN A 194 3.10 -4.57 -10.19
N HIS A 195 4.31 -4.57 -10.75
CA HIS A 195 4.82 -3.40 -11.47
C HIS A 195 4.17 -3.33 -12.86
N GLY A 196 3.50 -2.23 -13.18
CA GLY A 196 2.71 -2.06 -14.39
C GLY A 196 3.50 -1.71 -15.65
N ASN A 197 4.85 -1.66 -15.57
CA ASN A 197 5.75 -1.24 -16.64
C ASN A 197 5.22 -0.03 -17.44
N LEU A 198 5.18 1.12 -16.75
CA LEU A 198 4.38 2.26 -17.18
C LEU A 198 4.93 3.01 -18.40
N ASN A 199 6.12 2.65 -18.89
CA ASN A 199 6.88 3.21 -20.02
C ASN A 199 7.15 4.73 -19.97
N ASN A 200 6.15 5.58 -19.68
CA ASN A 200 6.20 7.01 -19.34
C ASN A 200 4.83 7.55 -18.86
N LYS A 201 3.88 6.68 -18.50
CA LYS A 201 2.56 7.07 -18.00
C LYS A 201 2.55 7.06 -16.48
N GLU A 202 1.65 7.83 -15.89
CA GLU A 202 1.35 7.68 -14.47
C GLU A 202 0.55 6.40 -14.22
N LEU A 203 0.78 5.76 -13.07
CA LEU A 203 -0.02 4.65 -12.62
C LEU A 203 -1.44 5.16 -12.42
N ALA A 204 -2.39 4.62 -13.18
CA ALA A 204 -3.80 4.98 -13.03
C ALA A 204 -4.41 4.29 -11.80
N CYS A 205 -4.21 2.98 -11.72
CA CYS A 205 -4.71 2.13 -10.64
C CYS A 205 -3.97 0.79 -10.61
N VAL A 206 -4.04 0.10 -9.48
CA VAL A 206 -3.49 -1.26 -9.32
C VAL A 206 -4.24 -2.01 -8.23
N ILE A 207 -4.40 -3.31 -8.36
CA ILE A 207 -4.84 -4.22 -7.31
C ILE A 207 -3.62 -4.90 -6.70
N GLY A 208 -3.63 -5.06 -5.38
CA GLY A 208 -2.57 -5.72 -4.64
C GLY A 208 -3.09 -6.59 -3.51
N CYS A 209 -2.15 -7.21 -2.80
CA CYS A 209 -2.38 -8.01 -1.61
C CYS A 209 -1.66 -7.38 -0.42
N ALA A 210 -2.33 -7.28 0.72
CA ALA A 210 -1.76 -6.81 1.96
C ALA A 210 -1.84 -7.88 3.04
N THR A 211 -0.78 -7.97 3.85
CA THR A 211 -0.75 -8.73 5.10
C THR A 211 -0.72 -7.77 6.28
N THR A 212 -1.66 -7.91 7.20
CA THR A 212 -1.93 -6.97 8.29
C THR A 212 -2.39 -7.69 9.56
N ALA A 213 -2.46 -6.98 10.69
CA ALA A 213 -3.26 -7.45 11.82
C ALA A 213 -4.73 -7.06 11.59
N SER A 214 -5.66 -8.00 11.79
CA SER A 214 -7.09 -7.74 11.68
C SER A 214 -7.54 -6.64 12.63
N SER A 215 -8.51 -5.87 12.19
CA SER A 215 -9.29 -4.98 13.04
C SER A 215 -10.15 -5.77 14.05
N GLY A 216 -10.74 -5.07 15.03
CA GLY A 216 -11.58 -5.68 16.08
C GLY A 216 -10.86 -5.93 17.41
N ARG A 217 -11.59 -6.49 18.38
CA ARG A 217 -11.07 -6.77 19.74
C ARG A 217 -9.96 -7.83 19.75
N TYR A 218 -10.14 -8.87 18.95
CA TYR A 218 -9.17 -9.95 18.81
C TYR A 218 -8.46 -9.80 17.47
N ARG A 219 -7.15 -9.51 17.53
CA ARG A 219 -6.33 -9.30 16.34
C ARG A 219 -5.74 -10.63 15.87
N HIS A 220 -5.96 -10.96 14.62
CA HIS A 220 -5.44 -12.13 13.94
C HIS A 220 -4.59 -11.69 12.74
N PRO A 221 -3.60 -12.47 12.30
CA PRO A 221 -2.98 -12.25 11.00
C PRO A 221 -4.05 -12.30 9.89
N ALA A 222 -4.10 -11.27 9.06
CA ALA A 222 -5.05 -11.14 7.97
C ALA A 222 -4.29 -10.95 6.64
N ILE A 223 -4.80 -11.58 5.58
CA ILE A 223 -4.36 -11.36 4.21
C ILE A 223 -5.59 -10.89 3.43
N HIS A 224 -5.49 -9.77 2.75
CA HIS A 224 -6.62 -9.19 2.03
C HIS A 224 -6.17 -8.45 0.77
N ARG A 225 -7.11 -8.23 -0.15
CA ARG A 225 -6.90 -7.39 -1.32
C ARG A 225 -7.02 -5.91 -0.95
N PHE A 226 -6.32 -5.09 -1.70
CA PHE A 226 -6.54 -3.65 -1.74
C PHE A 226 -6.44 -3.18 -3.18
N CYS A 227 -6.89 -1.96 -3.45
CA CYS A 227 -6.58 -1.27 -4.69
C CYS A 227 -6.04 0.14 -4.41
N LEU A 228 -5.20 0.63 -5.32
CA LEU A 228 -4.78 2.03 -5.41
C LEU A 228 -5.45 2.66 -6.62
N CYS A 229 -5.94 3.88 -6.47
CA CYS A 229 -6.47 4.69 -7.57
C CYS A 229 -5.81 6.07 -7.52
N ASN A 230 -5.15 6.50 -8.59
CA ASN A 230 -4.42 7.76 -8.63
C ASN A 230 -5.39 8.95 -8.53
N MET A 231 -5.19 9.78 -7.51
CA MET A 231 -6.07 10.91 -7.20
C MET A 231 -6.00 12.05 -8.24
N GLN A 232 -4.94 12.14 -9.03
CA GLN A 232 -4.88 13.12 -10.12
C GLN A 232 -5.79 12.70 -11.28
N GLN A 233 -5.87 11.40 -11.57
CA GLN A 233 -6.74 10.86 -12.63
C GLN A 233 -8.17 10.63 -12.16
N TYR A 234 -8.34 10.23 -10.89
CA TYR A 234 -9.63 9.97 -10.26
C TYR A 234 -9.70 10.75 -8.93
N PRO A 235 -9.95 12.07 -8.97
CA PRO A 235 -9.98 12.91 -7.76
C PRO A 235 -11.08 12.53 -6.77
N GLU A 236 -12.21 12.06 -7.31
CA GLU A 236 -13.33 11.53 -6.54
C GLU A 236 -13.79 10.22 -7.18
N ILE A 237 -14.23 9.29 -6.35
CA ILE A 237 -14.79 8.00 -6.76
C ILE A 237 -16.19 7.93 -6.17
N ASP A 238 -17.20 7.90 -7.04
CA ASP A 238 -18.61 7.92 -6.67
C ASP A 238 -19.08 6.60 -6.03
N SER A 239 -20.26 6.62 -5.43
CA SER A 239 -20.80 5.48 -4.68
C SER A 239 -21.00 4.22 -5.55
N ASN A 240 -21.41 4.36 -6.81
CA ASN A 240 -21.64 3.21 -7.67
C ASN A 240 -20.30 2.54 -8.02
N THR A 241 -19.29 3.34 -8.37
CA THR A 241 -17.94 2.83 -8.60
C THR A 241 -17.35 2.19 -7.35
N ARG A 242 -17.59 2.75 -6.15
CA ARG A 242 -17.17 2.11 -4.89
C ARG A 242 -17.83 0.75 -4.68
N THR A 243 -19.12 0.59 -4.99
CA THR A 243 -19.80 -0.71 -4.92
C THR A 243 -19.19 -1.74 -5.88
N LEU A 244 -18.79 -1.32 -7.09
CA LEU A 244 -18.10 -2.19 -8.04
C LEU A 244 -16.69 -2.57 -7.55
N ILE A 245 -15.94 -1.63 -6.97
CA ILE A 245 -14.65 -1.89 -6.32
C ILE A 245 -14.81 -2.89 -5.17
N GLU A 246 -15.85 -2.74 -4.34
CA GLU A 246 -16.15 -3.68 -3.26
C GLU A 246 -16.34 -5.11 -3.81
N GLY A 247 -17.08 -5.24 -4.91
CA GLY A 247 -17.26 -6.52 -5.61
C GLY A 247 -15.95 -7.13 -6.09
N LEU A 248 -15.09 -6.35 -6.75
CA LEU A 248 -13.78 -6.84 -7.23
C LEU A 248 -12.86 -7.29 -6.09
N LEU A 249 -12.86 -6.58 -4.97
CA LEU A 249 -11.98 -6.91 -3.84
C LEU A 249 -12.40 -8.19 -3.10
N ARG A 250 -13.63 -8.70 -3.33
CA ARG A 250 -14.11 -9.99 -2.79
C ARG A 250 -13.55 -11.19 -3.54
N ILE A 251 -13.02 -11.01 -4.75
CA ILE A 251 -12.50 -12.12 -5.56
C ILE A 251 -11.27 -12.67 -4.85
N GLN A 252 -11.38 -13.89 -4.30
CA GLN A 252 -10.26 -14.53 -3.61
C GLN A 252 -9.50 -15.50 -4.53
N GLU A 253 -10.11 -16.03 -5.57
CA GLU A 253 -9.46 -17.01 -6.44
C GLU A 253 -9.93 -16.74 -7.87
N LYS A 254 -9.56 -17.61 -8.80
CA LYS A 254 -10.13 -17.60 -10.16
C LYS A 254 -11.62 -17.94 -10.20
N HIS A 255 -12.22 -18.27 -9.05
CA HIS A 255 -13.61 -18.69 -8.95
C HIS A 255 -14.40 -17.79 -8.00
N ILE A 256 -15.66 -17.55 -8.37
CA ILE A 256 -16.64 -16.85 -7.54
C ILE A 256 -17.43 -17.91 -6.78
N TRP A 257 -17.37 -17.83 -5.45
CA TRP A 257 -18.12 -18.72 -4.56
C TRP A 257 -19.44 -18.05 -4.17
N ILE A 258 -20.55 -18.58 -4.67
CA ILE A 258 -21.90 -18.06 -4.40
C ILE A 258 -22.86 -19.22 -4.10
N LYS A 259 -23.82 -18.99 -3.19
CA LYS A 259 -24.87 -19.97 -2.91
C LYS A 259 -25.77 -20.15 -4.13
N LYS A 260 -26.18 -21.39 -4.38
CA LYS A 260 -27.03 -21.76 -5.53
C LYS A 260 -28.35 -20.99 -5.53
N GLU A 261 -28.96 -20.82 -4.37
CA GLU A 261 -30.24 -20.11 -4.20
C GLU A 261 -30.07 -18.62 -4.49
N THR A 262 -29.02 -17.99 -3.95
CA THR A 262 -28.70 -16.59 -4.21
C THR A 262 -28.47 -16.32 -5.69
N LEU A 263 -27.70 -17.18 -6.38
CA LEU A 263 -27.47 -17.02 -7.81
C LEU A 263 -28.76 -17.15 -8.64
N LYS A 264 -29.65 -18.07 -8.26
CA LYS A 264 -30.96 -18.21 -8.91
C LYS A 264 -31.81 -16.96 -8.74
N GLU A 265 -31.83 -16.36 -7.55
CA GLU A 265 -32.54 -15.11 -7.29
C GLU A 265 -31.97 -13.93 -8.10
N LEU A 266 -30.64 -13.82 -8.18
CA LEU A 266 -29.97 -12.80 -9.01
C LEU A 266 -30.35 -12.97 -10.49
N LEU A 267 -30.39 -14.21 -11.00
CA LEU A 267 -30.83 -14.49 -12.37
C LEU A 267 -32.32 -14.19 -12.63
N LEU A 268 -33.14 -13.97 -11.60
CA LEU A 268 -34.54 -13.56 -11.77
C LEU A 268 -34.70 -12.03 -11.75
N HIS A 269 -33.87 -11.32 -10.98
CA HIS A 269 -34.07 -9.90 -10.67
C HIS A 269 -33.02 -8.96 -11.27
N ASP A 270 -31.82 -9.45 -11.59
CA ASP A 270 -30.77 -8.62 -12.18
C ASP A 270 -30.76 -8.66 -13.70
N ASN A 271 -30.65 -7.46 -14.28
CA ASN A 271 -30.38 -7.26 -15.69
C ASN A 271 -28.88 -7.34 -15.96
N PHE A 272 -28.35 -8.57 -15.91
CA PHE A 272 -27.07 -8.85 -16.53
C PHE A 272 -27.11 -8.55 -18.04
N ASP A 273 -25.96 -8.17 -18.58
CA ASP A 273 -25.75 -8.17 -20.03
C ASP A 273 -26.19 -9.53 -20.63
N PRO A 274 -26.93 -9.55 -21.76
CA PRO A 274 -27.47 -10.79 -22.31
C PRO A 274 -26.41 -11.83 -22.67
N ASP A 275 -25.26 -11.41 -23.17
CA ASP A 275 -24.18 -12.33 -23.53
C ASP A 275 -23.49 -12.86 -22.26
N PHE A 276 -23.28 -12.01 -21.25
CA PHE A 276 -22.78 -12.43 -19.95
C PHE A 276 -23.72 -13.45 -19.28
N ARG A 277 -25.02 -13.17 -19.26
CA ARG A 277 -26.05 -14.08 -18.73
C ARG A 277 -25.99 -15.44 -19.44
N ARG A 278 -25.96 -15.44 -20.77
CA ARG A 278 -25.87 -16.70 -21.55
C ARG A 278 -24.62 -17.50 -21.19
N ASN A 279 -23.48 -16.83 -21.04
CA ASN A 279 -22.22 -17.49 -20.67
C ASN A 279 -22.30 -18.10 -19.25
N LEU A 280 -22.87 -17.35 -18.31
CA LEU A 280 -23.10 -17.81 -16.94
C LEU A 280 -24.02 -19.04 -16.91
N GLU A 281 -25.18 -18.97 -17.56
CA GLU A 281 -26.15 -20.09 -17.65
C GLU A 281 -25.53 -21.33 -18.30
N ASN A 282 -24.74 -21.16 -19.37
CA ASN A 282 -24.01 -22.26 -20.01
C ASN A 282 -23.00 -22.91 -19.08
N TYR A 283 -22.24 -22.11 -18.31
CA TYR A 283 -21.28 -22.65 -17.36
C TYR A 283 -21.98 -23.41 -16.22
N LEU A 284 -23.11 -22.90 -15.71
CA LEU A 284 -23.89 -23.56 -14.66
C LEU A 284 -24.39 -24.96 -15.06
N ASN A 285 -24.62 -25.20 -16.35
CA ASN A 285 -25.04 -26.52 -16.86
C ASN A 285 -23.93 -27.58 -16.80
N ILE A 286 -22.67 -27.15 -16.74
CA ILE A 286 -21.50 -28.04 -16.73
C ILE A 286 -20.65 -27.90 -15.45
N ALA A 287 -21.07 -27.06 -14.51
CA ALA A 287 -20.32 -26.75 -13.31
C ALA A 287 -20.23 -27.97 -12.38
N THR A 288 -19.03 -28.25 -11.88
CA THR A 288 -18.81 -29.26 -10.84
C THR A 288 -19.38 -28.78 -9.52
N GLU A 289 -20.08 -29.66 -8.79
CA GLU A 289 -20.61 -29.36 -7.46
C GLU A 289 -19.54 -29.62 -6.38
N TYR A 290 -19.41 -28.68 -5.43
CA TYR A 290 -18.48 -28.75 -4.30
C TYR A 290 -19.25 -28.65 -2.98
N TYR A 291 -18.70 -29.25 -1.92
CA TYR A 291 -19.25 -29.15 -0.56
C TYR A 291 -18.46 -28.15 0.29
N ALA A 292 -19.16 -27.20 0.91
CA ALA A 292 -18.61 -26.33 1.93
C ALA A 292 -18.75 -26.98 3.31
N LEU A 293 -17.68 -27.62 3.80
CA LEU A 293 -17.70 -28.41 5.03
C LEU A 293 -17.21 -27.60 6.25
N PRO A 294 -18.04 -27.34 7.27
CA PRO A 294 -17.62 -26.60 8.46
C PRO A 294 -16.68 -27.43 9.33
N LYS A 295 -15.42 -26.96 9.47
CA LYS A 295 -14.39 -27.66 10.26
C LYS A 295 -14.79 -27.95 11.70
N ASN A 296 -15.56 -27.08 12.34
CA ASN A 296 -15.92 -27.22 13.75
C ASN A 296 -16.88 -28.40 13.98
N THR A 297 -17.85 -28.59 13.08
CA THR A 297 -18.78 -29.72 13.13
C THR A 297 -18.06 -31.06 12.97
N LEU A 298 -16.99 -31.11 12.15
CA LEU A 298 -16.21 -32.34 11.95
C LEU A 298 -15.30 -32.71 13.14
N LYS A 299 -15.10 -31.80 14.10
CA LYS A 299 -14.22 -32.00 15.27
C LYS A 299 -14.98 -32.40 16.54
N GLU A 300 -16.31 -32.34 16.51
CA GLU A 300 -17.16 -32.59 17.67
C GLU A 300 -16.97 -34.02 18.21
N ASP A 301 -16.86 -34.17 19.53
CA ASP A 301 -16.68 -35.44 20.25
C ASP A 301 -15.49 -36.32 19.84
N ILE A 302 -14.50 -35.76 19.13
CA ILE A 302 -13.30 -36.48 18.68
C ILE A 302 -12.05 -35.90 19.36
N PRO A 303 -11.10 -36.72 19.83
CA PRO A 303 -9.83 -36.23 20.37
C PRO A 303 -9.07 -35.36 19.38
N LEU A 304 -8.46 -34.27 19.87
CA LEU A 304 -7.75 -33.28 19.02
C LEU A 304 -6.74 -33.95 18.07
N SER A 305 -5.93 -34.88 18.58
CA SER A 305 -4.90 -35.58 17.81
C SER A 305 -5.47 -36.39 16.64
N THR A 306 -6.66 -36.99 16.82
CA THR A 306 -7.38 -37.70 15.76
C THR A 306 -7.99 -36.70 14.77
N SER A 307 -8.67 -35.67 15.28
CA SER A 307 -9.34 -34.67 14.44
C SER A 307 -8.37 -33.96 13.48
N VAL A 308 -7.16 -33.62 13.95
CA VAL A 308 -6.14 -32.97 13.11
C VAL A 308 -5.66 -33.90 12.00
N LYS A 309 -5.47 -35.19 12.28
CA LYS A 309 -5.03 -36.18 11.28
C LYS A 309 -6.09 -36.39 10.20
N GLU A 310 -7.34 -36.57 10.58
CA GLU A 310 -8.43 -36.81 9.62
C GLU A 310 -8.73 -35.56 8.79
N LEU A 311 -8.72 -34.37 9.42
CA LEU A 311 -8.85 -33.10 8.69
C LEU A 311 -7.71 -32.88 7.69
N ALA A 312 -6.48 -33.24 8.04
CA ALA A 312 -5.35 -33.10 7.12
C ALA A 312 -5.51 -34.00 5.88
N LYS A 313 -5.99 -35.24 6.05
CA LYS A 313 -6.31 -36.13 4.91
C LYS A 313 -7.37 -35.51 4.01
N LEU A 314 -8.47 -35.03 4.60
CA LEU A 314 -9.54 -34.38 3.84
C LEU A 314 -9.06 -33.12 3.10
N CYS A 315 -8.20 -32.31 3.72
CA CYS A 315 -7.65 -31.11 3.09
C CYS A 315 -6.73 -31.44 1.91
N ASN A 316 -6.06 -32.60 1.88
CA ASN A 316 -5.23 -33.02 0.75
C ASN A 316 -6.05 -33.36 -0.50
N GLU A 317 -7.32 -33.73 -0.33
CA GLU A 317 -8.27 -33.98 -1.42
C GLU A 317 -9.00 -32.72 -1.88
N SER A 318 -8.73 -31.56 -1.24
CA SER A 318 -9.39 -30.29 -1.57
C SER A 318 -8.98 -29.78 -2.96
N ASN A 319 -9.97 -29.33 -3.73
CA ASN A 319 -9.77 -28.64 -5.00
C ASN A 319 -9.42 -27.16 -4.86
N LEU A 320 -9.40 -26.61 -3.63
CA LEU A 320 -9.02 -25.22 -3.40
C LEU A 320 -7.60 -24.94 -3.89
N GLU A 321 -7.38 -23.75 -4.43
CA GLU A 321 -6.05 -23.36 -4.87
C GLU A 321 -5.10 -23.29 -3.67
N LYS A 322 -3.85 -23.69 -3.88
CA LYS A 322 -2.82 -23.67 -2.83
C LYS A 322 -2.34 -22.27 -2.51
N THR A 323 -2.58 -21.31 -3.40
CA THR A 323 -2.01 -19.98 -3.33
C THR A 323 -2.95 -18.97 -3.97
N PHE A 324 -3.17 -17.88 -3.25
CA PHE A 324 -3.88 -16.71 -3.73
C PHE A 324 -2.99 -15.91 -4.68
N HIS A 325 -3.51 -15.55 -5.86
CA HIS A 325 -2.76 -14.80 -6.88
C HIS A 325 -3.47 -13.48 -7.19
N ILE A 326 -2.68 -12.41 -7.34
CA ILE A 326 -3.10 -11.16 -7.99
C ILE A 326 -2.56 -11.17 -9.42
N LEU A 327 -3.45 -11.14 -10.39
CA LEU A 327 -3.15 -11.20 -11.82
C LEU A 327 -3.19 -9.81 -12.43
N ASN A 328 -2.44 -9.60 -13.52
CA ASN A 328 -2.49 -8.34 -14.27
C ASN A 328 -3.88 -8.04 -14.88
N GLU A 329 -4.75 -9.05 -15.01
CA GLU A 329 -6.12 -8.87 -15.47
C GLU A 329 -6.97 -8.11 -14.45
N ASP A 330 -6.71 -8.29 -13.15
CA ASP A 330 -7.40 -7.57 -12.08
C ASP A 330 -7.23 -6.04 -12.22
N ASP A 331 -6.02 -5.60 -12.59
CA ASP A 331 -5.73 -4.18 -12.85
C ASP A 331 -6.54 -3.63 -14.04
N ARG A 332 -6.79 -4.48 -15.05
CA ARG A 332 -7.57 -4.11 -16.24
C ARG A 332 -9.05 -3.99 -15.90
N GLU A 333 -9.59 -4.92 -15.12
CA GLU A 333 -10.97 -4.88 -14.63
C GLU A 333 -11.22 -3.63 -13.78
N LEU A 334 -10.31 -3.33 -12.85
CA LEU A 334 -10.37 -2.10 -12.05
C LEU A 334 -10.33 -0.84 -12.94
N SER A 335 -9.42 -0.79 -13.91
CA SER A 335 -9.31 0.34 -14.83
C SER A 335 -10.59 0.57 -15.64
N CYS A 336 -11.28 -0.50 -16.07
CA CYS A 336 -12.56 -0.41 -16.76
C CYS A 336 -13.65 0.19 -15.87
N ILE A 337 -13.74 -0.24 -14.60
CA ILE A 337 -14.69 0.30 -13.62
C ILE A 337 -14.42 1.78 -13.34
N LEU A 338 -13.15 2.16 -13.14
CA LEU A 338 -12.78 3.55 -12.85
C LEU A 338 -13.02 4.48 -14.05
N LYS A 339 -12.84 4.02 -15.29
CA LYS A 339 -13.17 4.82 -16.48
C LYS A 339 -14.67 5.13 -16.57
N GLY A 340 -15.52 4.25 -16.06
CA GLY A 340 -16.96 4.50 -15.94
C GLY A 340 -17.29 5.70 -15.03
N CYS A 341 -16.49 5.91 -13.98
CA CYS A 341 -16.61 7.07 -13.06
C CYS A 341 -16.37 8.41 -13.76
N LEU A 342 -15.58 8.43 -14.84
CA LEU A 342 -15.27 9.64 -15.61
C LEU A 342 -16.33 9.97 -16.68
N ALA A 343 -17.25 9.03 -16.96
CA ALA A 343 -18.20 9.12 -18.06
C ALA A 343 -19.60 9.63 -17.65
N THR A 344 -19.82 9.91 -16.35
CA THR A 344 -21.06 10.53 -15.88
C THR A 344 -21.16 11.97 -16.41
N PRO A 345 -22.16 12.30 -17.25
CA PRO A 345 -22.32 13.66 -17.76
C PRO A 345 -22.71 14.60 -16.63
N THR A 346 -22.09 15.76 -16.57
CA THR A 346 -22.63 16.94 -15.90
C THR A 346 -24.08 17.14 -16.36
N THR A 347 -25.00 17.14 -15.42
CA THR A 347 -26.42 17.41 -15.67
C THR A 347 -26.54 18.74 -16.43
N PRO A 348 -27.30 18.83 -17.54
CA PRO A 348 -27.47 20.10 -18.24
C PRO A 348 -28.15 21.09 -17.29
N ALA A 349 -27.56 22.28 -17.17
CA ALA A 349 -28.18 23.39 -16.46
C ALA A 349 -29.61 23.58 -16.96
N THR A 350 -30.57 23.56 -16.04
CA THR A 350 -31.98 23.84 -16.29
C THR A 350 -32.05 25.22 -16.96
N PRO A 351 -32.76 25.38 -18.10
CA PRO A 351 -32.88 26.69 -18.72
C PRO A 351 -33.65 27.60 -17.76
N SER A 352 -33.09 28.78 -17.49
CA SER A 352 -33.75 29.83 -16.73
C SER A 352 -35.06 30.18 -17.43
N GLU A 353 -36.18 29.85 -16.78
CA GLU A 353 -37.46 30.42 -17.16
C GLU A 353 -37.40 31.94 -16.93
N THR A 354 -37.67 32.64 -18.02
CA THR A 354 -37.99 34.06 -18.07
C THR A 354 -39.22 34.38 -17.21
N GLU A 355 -39.07 35.36 -16.31
CA GLU A 355 -40.09 36.39 -16.04
C GLU A 355 -39.40 37.75 -15.84
#